data_AF-A0A376L715-F1
#
_entry.id   AF-A0A376L715-F1
#
_cell.length_a   1.000
_cell.length_b   1.000
_cell.length_c   1.000
_cell.angle_alpha   90.00
_cell.angle_beta   90.00
_cell.angle_gamma   90.00
#
_symmetry.space_group_name_H-M   'P 1'
#
loop_
_entity.id
_entity.type
_entity.pdbx_description
1 polymer ?
#
loop_
_entity_poly.entity_id
_entity_poly.type
_entity_poly.pdbx_seq_one_letter_code
_entity_poly.pdbx_strand_id
1 'polypeptide(L)'
;MVWNSPQRDDDSTSWGEAFKRHGSQLLLGLVWAVGMAWLDLRFLFWLAPIVFSLILSPFVSVISSRATVGLRTKRWKLFLIPEEYSPPQVLVDTDRFLEMNRQRSLDDGFMHAVFNPSFNALATAMATARHRASKVLEIARDRHVEQALNETPEKLNRDRRLVLLSDPVTMARLHFRVWNSPERYSSWVSYYEGIKLNPLALRKPDAASQ
;
A
#
# COMPACT_ATOMS: atom_id res chain seq x y z
N MET A 1 -15.82 15.45 -4.23
CA MET A 1 -14.92 15.24 -5.38
C MET A 1 -14.31 13.86 -5.23
N VAL A 2 -14.63 12.92 -6.13
CA VAL A 2 -14.01 11.59 -6.14
C VAL A 2 -12.63 11.76 -6.76
N TRP A 3 -11.57 11.47 -6.00
CA TRP A 3 -10.20 11.49 -6.52
C TRP A 3 -10.07 10.40 -7.58
N ASN A 4 -9.84 10.80 -8.83
CA ASN A 4 -9.52 9.85 -9.89
C ASN A 4 -8.01 9.72 -9.97
N SER A 5 -7.48 8.51 -9.72
CA SER A 5 -6.05 8.29 -9.81
C SER A 5 -5.60 8.47 -11.27
N PRO A 6 -4.57 9.28 -11.56
CA PRO A 6 -4.01 9.36 -12.91
C PRO A 6 -3.58 7.96 -13.38
N GLN A 7 -3.87 7.61 -14.65
CA GLN A 7 -3.35 6.39 -15.25
C GLN A 7 -1.82 6.40 -15.18
N ARG A 8 -1.26 5.35 -14.57
CA ARG A 8 0.18 5.07 -14.50
C ARG A 8 0.53 3.88 -15.40
N ASP A 9 -0.20 3.72 -16.49
CA ASP A 9 0.18 2.76 -17.51
C ASP A 9 1.49 3.22 -18.16
N ASP A 10 2.31 2.25 -18.51
CA ASP A 10 3.65 2.37 -19.08
C ASP A 10 3.56 2.86 -20.55
N ASP A 11 2.77 3.91 -20.78
CA ASP A 11 2.48 4.50 -22.09
C ASP A 11 3.73 5.22 -22.59
N SER A 12 4.69 4.42 -23.09
CA SER A 12 5.81 4.94 -23.84
C SER A 12 5.28 5.82 -24.97
N THR A 13 5.84 7.02 -25.13
CA THR A 13 5.38 7.94 -26.16
C THR A 13 5.58 7.28 -27.52
N SER A 14 4.49 7.11 -28.26
CA SER A 14 4.56 6.52 -29.59
C SER A 14 5.32 7.44 -30.54
N TRP A 15 5.93 6.88 -31.59
CA TRP A 15 6.58 7.67 -32.63
C TRP A 15 5.63 8.71 -33.23
N GLY A 16 4.38 8.32 -33.54
CA GLY A 16 3.38 9.23 -34.09
C GLY A 16 3.08 10.42 -33.16
N GLU A 17 3.00 10.18 -31.85
CA GLU A 17 2.78 11.24 -30.87
C GLU A 17 3.99 12.18 -30.72
N ALA A 18 5.20 11.61 -30.68
CA ALA A 18 6.44 12.39 -30.60
C ALA A 18 6.63 13.27 -31.84
N PHE A 19 6.39 12.75 -33.05
CA PHE A 19 6.43 13.53 -34.28
C PHE A 19 5.28 14.53 -34.37
N LYS A 20 4.10 14.23 -33.84
CA LYS A 20 3.00 15.21 -33.78
C LYS A 20 3.34 16.40 -32.88
N ARG A 21 4.01 16.16 -31.74
CA ARG A 21 4.39 17.20 -30.78
C ARG A 21 5.66 17.97 -31.16
N HIS A 22 6.67 17.29 -31.68
CA HIS A 22 8.00 17.85 -31.96
C HIS A 22 8.35 17.96 -33.45
N GLY A 23 7.45 17.54 -34.36
CA GLY A 23 7.71 17.52 -35.80
C GLY A 23 7.95 18.91 -36.39
N SER A 24 7.30 19.95 -35.87
CA SER A 24 7.55 21.34 -36.28
C SER A 24 8.97 21.81 -35.92
N GLN A 25 9.47 21.39 -34.76
CA GLN A 25 10.84 21.68 -34.31
C GLN A 25 11.86 20.96 -35.20
N LEU A 26 11.65 19.67 -35.46
CA LEU A 26 12.48 18.89 -36.39
C LEU A 26 12.52 19.52 -37.78
N LEU A 27 11.36 19.89 -38.33
CA LEU A 27 11.25 20.49 -39.65
C LEU A 27 11.98 21.84 -39.70
N LEU A 28 11.78 22.70 -38.69
CA LEU A 28 12.49 23.97 -38.59
C LEU A 28 14.01 23.75 -38.52
N GLY A 29 14.47 22.77 -37.72
CA GLY A 29 15.87 22.39 -37.62
C GLY A 29 16.45 21.96 -38.97
N LEU A 30 15.74 21.10 -39.71
CA LEU A 30 16.17 20.65 -41.04
C LEU A 30 16.25 21.79 -42.06
N VAL A 31 15.23 22.66 -42.11
CA VAL A 31 15.21 23.81 -43.03
C VAL A 31 16.38 24.76 -42.75
N TRP A 32 16.64 25.06 -41.47
CA TRP A 32 17.78 25.91 -41.07
C TRP A 32 19.13 25.23 -41.33
N ALA A 33 19.24 23.92 -41.09
CA ALA A 33 20.46 23.16 -41.36
C ALA A 33 20.84 23.26 -42.85
N VAL A 34 19.88 23.00 -43.73
CA VAL A 34 20.08 23.04 -45.19
C VAL A 34 20.36 24.46 -45.67
N GLY A 35 19.61 25.45 -45.19
CA GLY A 35 19.82 26.85 -45.54
C GLY A 35 21.21 27.34 -45.16
N MET A 36 21.70 27.00 -43.97
CA MET A 36 23.04 27.38 -43.54
C MET A 36 24.15 26.60 -44.23
N ALA A 37 23.95 25.31 -44.50
CA ALA A 37 24.91 24.52 -45.26
C ALA A 37 25.14 25.09 -46.67
N TRP A 38 24.09 25.68 -47.27
CA TRP A 38 24.18 26.30 -48.59
C TRP A 38 24.88 27.67 -48.58
N LEU A 39 24.76 28.43 -47.48
CA LEU A 39 25.37 29.76 -47.34
C LEU A 39 26.83 29.68 -46.87
N ASP A 40 27.07 29.06 -45.71
CA ASP A 40 28.40 28.90 -45.12
C ASP A 40 28.42 27.74 -44.12
N LEU A 41 29.22 26.72 -44.42
CA LEU A 41 29.40 25.55 -43.57
C LEU A 41 30.01 25.88 -42.21
N ARG A 42 30.85 26.92 -42.11
CA ARG A 42 31.47 27.34 -40.84
C ARG A 42 30.41 27.88 -39.87
N PHE A 43 29.46 28.62 -40.39
CA PHE A 43 28.35 29.17 -39.60
C PHE A 43 27.37 28.07 -39.16
N LEU A 44 27.16 27.03 -39.98
CA LEU A 44 26.39 25.85 -39.56
C LEU A 44 27.02 25.16 -38.36
N PHE A 45 28.35 24.96 -38.33
CA PHE A 45 29.03 24.37 -37.16
C PHE A 45 28.88 25.25 -35.91
N TRP A 46 28.85 26.57 -36.07
CA TRP A 46 28.59 27.51 -34.98
C TRP A 46 27.15 27.39 -34.45
N LEU A 47 26.17 27.19 -35.34
CA LEU A 47 24.75 27.00 -34.98
C LEU A 47 24.38 25.53 -34.62
N ALA A 48 25.31 24.59 -34.81
CA ALA A 48 25.05 23.16 -34.71
C ALA A 48 24.36 22.73 -33.40
N PRO A 49 24.73 23.25 -32.20
CA PRO A 49 24.07 22.85 -30.95
C PRO A 49 22.55 23.09 -30.94
N ILE A 50 22.09 24.17 -31.58
CA ILE A 50 20.67 24.55 -31.61
C ILE A 50 19.93 23.66 -32.61
N VAL A 51 20.42 23.60 -33.84
CA VAL A 51 19.80 22.85 -34.94
C VAL A 51 19.79 21.35 -34.64
N PHE A 52 20.87 20.83 -34.09
CA PHE A 52 20.96 19.43 -33.66
C PHE A 52 19.93 19.11 -32.57
N SER A 53 19.76 19.97 -31.58
CA SER A 53 18.77 19.78 -30.51
C SER A 53 17.33 19.76 -31.04
N LEU A 54 17.01 20.62 -32.01
CA LEU A 54 15.70 20.66 -32.67
C LEU A 54 15.41 19.36 -33.43
N ILE A 55 16.40 18.85 -34.15
CA ILE A 55 16.28 17.60 -34.91
C ILE A 55 16.16 16.39 -33.98
N LEU A 56 16.91 16.37 -32.89
CA LEU A 56 16.95 15.22 -31.98
C LEU A 56 15.74 15.15 -31.03
N SER A 57 15.02 16.26 -30.85
CA SER A 57 13.86 16.39 -29.95
C SER A 57 12.84 15.23 -30.01
N PRO A 58 12.26 14.84 -31.16
CA PRO A 58 11.31 13.71 -31.23
C PRO A 58 11.96 12.37 -30.87
N PHE A 59 13.23 12.14 -31.24
CA PHE A 59 13.93 10.89 -30.96
C PHE A 59 14.23 10.72 -29.48
N VAL A 60 14.73 11.78 -28.83
CA VAL A 60 14.99 11.78 -27.38
C VAL A 60 13.69 11.60 -26.61
N SER A 61 12.59 12.21 -27.04
CA SER A 61 11.27 12.05 -26.42
C SER A 61 10.77 10.60 -26.43
N VAL A 62 10.92 9.89 -27.56
CA VAL A 62 10.56 8.45 -27.64
C VAL A 62 11.53 7.59 -26.82
N ILE A 63 12.84 7.83 -26.90
CA ILE A 63 13.83 6.99 -26.23
C ILE A 63 13.74 7.14 -24.70
N SER A 64 13.58 8.37 -24.20
CA SER A 64 13.52 8.65 -22.76
C SER A 64 12.21 8.21 -22.11
N SER A 65 11.10 8.19 -22.86
CA SER A 65 9.80 7.70 -22.37
C SER A 65 9.70 6.18 -22.28
N ARG A 66 10.69 5.42 -22.76
CA ARG A 66 10.66 3.95 -22.72
C ARG A 66 11.11 3.42 -21.36
N ALA A 67 10.24 2.63 -20.72
CA ALA A 67 10.54 1.91 -19.48
C ALA A 67 11.80 1.03 -19.58
N THR A 68 12.08 0.43 -20.74
CA THR A 68 13.30 -0.37 -20.95
C THR A 68 14.60 0.41 -20.72
N VAL A 69 14.64 1.69 -21.11
CA VAL A 69 15.78 2.57 -20.86
C VAL A 69 15.85 2.93 -19.38
N GLY A 70 14.72 3.27 -18.76
CA GLY A 70 14.63 3.51 -17.31
C GLY A 70 15.06 2.31 -16.45
N LEU A 71 14.71 1.09 -16.84
CA LEU A 71 15.14 -0.14 -16.16
C LEU A 71 16.63 -0.43 -16.35
N ARG A 72 17.25 0.04 -17.45
CA ARG A 72 18.71 -0.04 -17.65
C ARG A 72 19.43 0.99 -16.79
N THR A 73 18.98 2.24 -16.76
CA THR A 73 19.57 3.27 -15.89
C THR A 73 19.43 2.91 -14.42
N LYS A 74 18.28 2.37 -13.99
CA LYS A 74 18.08 1.77 -12.65
C LYS A 74 19.10 0.69 -12.34
N ARG A 75 19.35 -0.25 -13.26
CA ARG A 75 20.39 -1.30 -13.08
C ARG A 75 21.80 -0.73 -12.93
N TRP A 76 22.07 0.40 -13.58
CA TRP A 76 23.33 1.13 -13.43
C TRP A 76 23.35 2.09 -12.24
N LYS A 77 22.29 2.08 -11.40
CA LYS A 77 22.11 2.96 -10.25
C LYS A 77 22.12 4.45 -10.61
N LEU A 78 21.81 4.78 -11.86
CA LEU A 78 21.60 6.15 -12.30
C LEU A 78 20.20 6.58 -11.89
N PHE A 79 20.08 7.75 -11.26
CA PHE A 79 18.84 8.33 -10.75
C PHE A 79 18.16 7.57 -9.59
N LEU A 80 18.87 6.66 -8.92
CA LEU A 80 18.39 6.05 -7.68
C LEU A 80 18.93 6.79 -6.46
N ILE A 81 18.13 6.85 -5.40
CA ILE A 81 18.61 7.25 -4.08
C ILE A 81 19.35 6.07 -3.40
N PRO A 82 20.23 6.33 -2.41
CA PRO A 82 20.93 5.28 -1.65
C PRO A 82 20.02 4.16 -1.14
N GLU A 83 18.84 4.52 -0.63
CA GLU A 83 17.87 3.61 -0.04
C GLU A 83 17.22 2.66 -1.06
N GLU A 84 17.25 2.99 -2.35
CA GLU A 84 16.67 2.15 -3.41
C GLU A 84 17.62 1.06 -3.90
N TYR A 85 18.93 1.28 -3.83
CA TYR A 85 19.92 0.26 -4.23
C TYR A 85 20.68 -0.36 -3.05
N SER A 86 20.62 0.26 -1.88
CA SER A 86 21.21 -0.20 -0.62
C SER A 86 20.22 0.10 0.51
N PRO A 87 19.07 -0.60 0.55
CA PRO A 87 18.02 -0.32 1.52
C PRO A 87 18.55 -0.44 2.94
N PRO A 88 18.29 0.54 3.83
CA PRO A 88 18.68 0.44 5.23
C PRO A 88 17.99 -0.75 5.88
N GLN A 89 18.63 -1.31 6.91
CA GLN A 89 18.15 -2.52 7.60
C GLN A 89 16.69 -2.41 8.05
N VAL A 90 16.25 -1.22 8.47
CA VAL A 90 14.86 -0.97 8.88
C VAL A 90 13.85 -1.26 7.75
N LEU A 91 14.15 -0.92 6.49
CA LEU A 91 13.26 -1.20 5.37
C LEU A 91 13.25 -2.69 5.02
N VAL A 92 14.41 -3.33 5.04
CA VAL A 92 14.55 -4.79 4.85
C VAL A 92 13.77 -5.55 5.91
N ASP A 93 13.91 -5.14 7.17
CA ASP A 93 13.19 -5.71 8.31
C ASP A 93 11.69 -5.48 8.20
N THR A 94 11.27 -4.28 7.78
CA THR A 94 9.86 -3.96 7.59
C THR A 94 9.22 -4.86 6.53
N ASP A 95 9.90 -5.07 5.40
CA ASP A 95 9.42 -5.96 4.34
C ASP A 95 9.36 -7.42 4.81
N ARG A 96 10.41 -7.88 5.49
CA ARG A 96 10.45 -9.20 6.14
C ARG A 96 9.29 -9.38 7.12
N PHE A 97 9.04 -8.43 8.02
CA PHE A 97 7.93 -8.51 8.97
C PHE A 97 6.57 -8.40 8.27
N LEU A 98 6.46 -7.66 7.18
CA LEU A 98 5.24 -7.59 6.38
C LEU A 98 4.92 -8.96 5.74
N GLU A 99 5.91 -9.62 5.16
CA GLU A 99 5.77 -10.99 4.63
C GLU A 99 5.39 -11.98 5.73
N MET A 100 6.08 -11.92 6.89
CA MET A 100 5.76 -12.75 8.05
C MET A 100 4.32 -12.51 8.54
N ASN A 101 3.88 -11.25 8.62
CA ASN A 101 2.51 -10.91 9.04
C ASN A 101 1.47 -11.40 8.03
N ARG A 102 1.76 -11.34 6.72
CA ARG A 102 0.89 -11.92 5.69
C ARG A 102 0.77 -13.44 5.82
N GLN A 103 1.87 -14.14 6.06
CA GLN A 103 1.85 -15.59 6.27
C GLN A 103 1.12 -15.99 7.57
N ARG A 104 1.13 -15.10 8.56
CA ARG A 104 0.45 -15.27 9.86
C ARG A 104 -0.95 -14.66 9.89
N SER A 105 -1.51 -14.26 8.74
CA SER A 105 -2.84 -13.66 8.70
C SER A 105 -3.87 -14.59 9.32
N LEU A 106 -4.78 -14.00 10.08
CA LEU A 106 -5.90 -14.68 10.71
C LEU A 106 -7.15 -14.47 9.87
N ASP A 107 -7.69 -15.55 9.33
CA ASP A 107 -9.05 -15.54 8.80
C ASP A 107 -10.02 -15.28 9.94
N ASP A 108 -10.97 -14.39 9.73
CA ASP A 108 -11.90 -13.91 10.76
C ASP A 108 -11.22 -13.52 12.10
N GLY A 109 -10.17 -12.69 12.00
CA GLY A 109 -9.38 -12.23 13.15
C GLY A 109 -10.19 -11.57 14.27
N PHE A 110 -11.39 -11.04 13.99
CA PHE A 110 -12.31 -10.54 15.01
C PHE A 110 -12.74 -11.66 15.96
N MET A 111 -13.19 -12.80 15.42
CA MET A 111 -13.61 -13.93 16.24
C MET A 111 -12.44 -14.51 17.03
N HIS A 112 -11.25 -14.57 16.44
CA HIS A 112 -10.04 -14.93 17.19
C HIS A 112 -9.75 -13.97 18.33
N ALA A 113 -9.90 -12.65 18.15
CA ALA A 113 -9.75 -11.67 19.22
C ALA A 113 -10.83 -11.77 20.31
N VAL A 114 -12.03 -12.24 19.99
CA VAL A 114 -13.11 -12.45 20.98
C VAL A 114 -12.91 -13.73 21.78
N PHE A 115 -12.49 -14.83 21.15
CA PHE A 115 -12.48 -16.15 21.80
C PHE A 115 -11.11 -16.62 22.29
N ASN A 116 -10.02 -16.31 21.59
CA ASN A 116 -8.69 -16.77 21.99
C ASN A 116 -8.09 -15.82 23.05
N PRO A 117 -7.70 -16.32 24.24
CA PRO A 117 -7.18 -15.46 25.31
C PRO A 117 -5.92 -14.68 24.91
N SER A 118 -5.02 -15.26 24.13
CA SER A 118 -3.77 -14.60 23.71
C SER A 118 -4.05 -13.49 22.69
N PHE A 119 -4.94 -13.74 21.73
CA PHE A 119 -5.33 -12.69 20.77
C PHE A 119 -6.21 -11.63 21.41
N ASN A 120 -7.05 -11.98 22.38
CA ASN A 120 -7.83 -11.01 23.14
C ASN A 120 -6.91 -10.08 23.95
N ALA A 121 -5.92 -10.65 24.65
CA ALA A 121 -4.94 -9.88 25.39
C ALA A 121 -4.14 -8.95 24.46
N LEU A 122 -3.70 -9.46 23.29
CA LEU A 122 -3.00 -8.65 22.30
C LEU A 122 -3.87 -7.54 21.72
N ALA A 123 -5.11 -7.84 21.31
CA ALA A 123 -6.04 -6.85 20.76
C ALA A 123 -6.37 -5.75 21.79
N THR A 124 -6.61 -6.15 23.04
CA THR A 124 -6.84 -5.23 24.17
C THR A 124 -5.61 -4.39 24.48
N ALA A 125 -4.40 -4.94 24.38
CA ALA A 125 -3.16 -4.20 24.62
C ALA A 125 -2.79 -3.23 23.49
N MET A 126 -3.15 -3.57 22.24
CA MET A 126 -2.87 -2.74 21.05
C MET A 126 -3.92 -1.65 20.81
N ALA A 127 -5.13 -1.81 21.35
CA ALA A 127 -6.16 -0.79 21.24
C ALA A 127 -5.82 0.43 22.09
N THR A 128 -5.81 1.61 21.46
CA THR A 128 -5.56 2.88 22.15
C THR A 128 -6.76 3.27 23.01
N ALA A 129 -6.78 2.90 24.29
CA ALA A 129 -7.84 3.37 25.15
C ALA A 129 -7.73 4.89 25.39
N ARG A 130 -8.76 5.62 24.98
CA ARG A 130 -9.03 6.97 25.47
C ARG A 130 -9.67 6.83 26.85
N HIS A 131 -8.84 6.67 27.88
CA HIS A 131 -9.19 6.31 29.26
C HIS A 131 -9.91 7.40 30.07
N ARG A 132 -10.69 8.30 29.45
CA ARG A 132 -11.43 9.30 30.24
C ARG A 132 -12.59 8.59 30.95
N ALA A 133 -12.49 8.48 32.27
CA ALA A 133 -13.56 7.93 33.10
C ALA A 133 -14.83 8.79 32.95
N SER A 134 -15.82 8.26 32.25
CA SER A 134 -17.11 8.91 32.03
C SER A 134 -18.21 7.86 32.11
N LYS A 135 -19.19 8.11 32.98
CA LYS A 135 -20.35 7.22 33.16
C LYS A 135 -21.14 7.03 31.86
N VAL A 136 -21.19 8.07 31.01
CA VAL A 136 -21.84 8.01 29.70
C VAL A 136 -21.12 7.05 28.76
N LEU A 137 -19.78 7.08 28.75
CA LEU A 137 -18.97 6.17 27.94
C LEU A 137 -19.12 4.71 28.41
N GLU A 138 -19.15 4.49 29.72
CA GLU A 138 -19.37 3.15 30.29
C GLU A 138 -20.72 2.54 29.88
N ILE A 139 -21.80 3.33 29.96
CA ILE A 139 -23.13 2.89 29.51
C ILE A 139 -23.14 2.60 28.00
N ALA A 140 -22.47 3.44 27.20
CA ALA A 140 -22.37 3.23 25.76
C ALA A 140 -21.62 1.94 25.42
N ARG A 141 -20.50 1.66 26.11
CA ARG A 141 -19.74 0.41 25.98
C ARG A 141 -20.59 -0.82 26.28
N ASP A 142 -21.30 -0.81 27.41
CA ASP A 142 -22.16 -1.94 27.79
C ASP A 142 -23.27 -2.16 26.77
N ARG A 143 -23.89 -1.07 26.28
CA ARG A 143 -24.90 -1.16 25.22
C ARG A 143 -24.32 -1.72 23.93
N HIS A 144 -23.13 -1.32 23.51
CA HIS A 144 -22.49 -1.85 22.30
C HIS A 144 -22.18 -3.35 22.41
N VAL A 145 -21.68 -3.79 23.57
CA VAL A 145 -21.42 -5.21 23.83
C VAL A 145 -22.72 -6.01 23.86
N GLU A 146 -23.78 -5.51 24.51
CA GLU A 146 -25.10 -6.17 24.50
C GLU A 146 -25.70 -6.26 23.11
N GLN A 147 -25.69 -5.16 22.35
CA GLN A 147 -26.21 -5.14 20.99
C GLN A 147 -25.47 -6.14 20.10
N ALA A 148 -24.14 -6.21 20.21
CA ALA A 148 -23.34 -7.16 19.46
C ALA A 148 -23.72 -8.60 19.81
N LEU A 149 -23.74 -8.95 21.10
CA LEU A 149 -23.99 -10.32 21.56
C LEU A 149 -25.44 -10.79 21.37
N ASN A 150 -26.40 -9.87 21.19
CA ASN A 150 -27.79 -10.19 20.88
C ASN A 150 -28.02 -10.52 19.39
N GLU A 151 -27.04 -10.23 18.53
CA GLU A 151 -27.04 -10.62 17.11
C GLU A 151 -26.19 -11.88 16.89
N THR A 152 -26.35 -12.52 15.73
CA THR A 152 -25.42 -13.59 15.31
C THR A 152 -24.11 -12.97 14.80
N PRO A 153 -22.96 -13.64 14.96
CA PRO A 153 -21.66 -13.09 14.56
C PRO A 153 -21.60 -12.71 13.07
N GLU A 154 -22.38 -13.39 12.22
CA GLU A 154 -22.51 -13.14 10.78
C GLU A 154 -23.22 -11.82 10.46
N LYS A 155 -24.16 -11.38 11.30
CA LYS A 155 -24.89 -10.11 11.12
C LYS A 155 -24.06 -8.90 11.51
N LEU A 156 -22.97 -9.12 12.25
CA LEU A 156 -22.06 -8.07 12.67
C LEU A 156 -21.19 -7.60 11.49
N ASN A 157 -21.58 -6.48 10.87
CA ASN A 157 -20.85 -5.91 9.75
C ASN A 157 -19.43 -5.44 10.13
N ARG A 158 -18.61 -5.17 9.11
CA ARG A 158 -17.19 -4.76 9.28
C ARG A 158 -17.04 -3.54 10.18
N ASP A 159 -17.88 -2.52 10.02
CA ASP A 159 -17.77 -1.27 10.78
C ASP A 159 -18.08 -1.50 12.27
N ARG A 160 -19.10 -2.29 12.61
CA ARG A 160 -19.41 -2.66 14.00
C ARG A 160 -18.28 -3.47 14.64
N ARG A 161 -17.72 -4.45 13.91
CA ARG A 161 -16.55 -5.22 14.37
C ARG A 161 -15.36 -4.31 14.66
N LEU A 162 -15.09 -3.33 13.78
CA LEU A 162 -14.02 -2.35 13.98
C LEU A 162 -14.25 -1.45 15.20
N VAL A 163 -15.48 -0.98 15.42
CA VAL A 163 -15.83 -0.18 16.62
C VAL A 163 -15.53 -0.97 17.89
N LEU A 164 -15.93 -2.25 17.95
CA LEU A 164 -15.66 -3.10 19.11
C LEU A 164 -14.16 -3.38 19.30
N LEU A 165 -13.40 -3.58 18.21
CA LEU A 165 -11.94 -3.79 18.25
C LEU A 165 -11.17 -2.53 18.67
N SER A 166 -11.70 -1.36 18.37
CA SER A 166 -11.05 -0.08 18.68
C SER A 166 -11.08 0.30 20.16
N ASP A 167 -11.94 -0.32 20.96
CA ASP A 167 -12.04 -0.07 22.39
C ASP A 167 -11.65 -1.32 23.20
N PRO A 168 -10.54 -1.26 23.98
CA PRO A 168 -10.08 -2.42 24.73
C PRO A 168 -11.09 -2.88 25.78
N VAL A 169 -11.90 -1.97 26.35
CA VAL A 169 -12.89 -2.32 27.36
C VAL A 169 -14.01 -3.16 26.75
N THR A 170 -14.49 -2.80 25.56
CA THR A 170 -15.51 -3.60 24.87
C THR A 170 -14.97 -4.96 24.47
N MET A 171 -13.71 -5.04 24.07
CA MET A 171 -13.10 -6.30 23.64
C MET A 171 -12.85 -7.27 24.80
N ALA A 172 -12.38 -6.77 25.94
CA ALA A 172 -12.28 -7.56 27.16
C ALA A 172 -13.66 -8.04 27.66
N ARG A 173 -14.68 -7.18 27.61
CA ARG A 173 -16.06 -7.54 28.02
C ARG A 173 -16.70 -8.57 27.11
N LEU A 174 -16.51 -8.47 25.80
CA LEU A 174 -16.98 -9.48 24.84
C LEU A 174 -16.40 -10.85 25.19
N HIS A 175 -15.07 -10.91 25.33
CA HIS A 175 -14.37 -12.14 25.72
C HIS A 175 -14.89 -12.71 27.03
N PHE A 176 -14.98 -11.88 28.06
CA PHE A 176 -15.49 -12.28 29.36
C PHE A 176 -16.91 -12.87 29.29
N ARG A 177 -17.83 -12.23 28.55
CA ARG A 177 -19.23 -12.67 28.47
C ARG A 177 -19.40 -14.00 27.73
N VAL A 178 -18.70 -14.18 26.61
CA VAL A 178 -18.79 -15.44 25.85
C VAL A 178 -18.11 -16.60 26.60
N TRP A 179 -17.05 -16.32 27.38
CA TRP A 179 -16.39 -17.32 28.23
C TRP A 179 -17.18 -17.67 29.50
N ASN A 180 -17.82 -16.67 30.13
CA ASN A 180 -18.55 -16.86 31.39
C ASN A 180 -19.94 -17.48 31.17
N SER A 181 -20.51 -17.38 29.97
CA SER A 181 -21.85 -17.90 29.67
C SER A 181 -21.95 -18.48 28.25
N PRO A 182 -21.19 -19.54 27.93
CA PRO A 182 -21.13 -20.10 26.58
C PRO A 182 -22.49 -20.62 26.09
N GLU A 183 -23.32 -21.19 26.98
CA GLU A 183 -24.65 -21.70 26.64
C GLU A 183 -25.60 -20.61 26.13
N ARG A 184 -25.51 -19.40 26.71
CA ARG A 184 -26.32 -18.24 26.32
C ARG A 184 -25.92 -17.72 24.93
N TYR A 185 -24.64 -17.86 24.58
CA TYR A 185 -24.07 -17.38 23.33
C TYR A 185 -23.66 -18.55 22.42
N SER A 186 -24.46 -19.62 22.41
CA SER A 186 -24.17 -20.85 21.66
C SER A 186 -23.93 -20.59 20.17
N SER A 187 -24.68 -19.67 19.55
CA SER A 187 -24.47 -19.28 18.15
C SER A 187 -23.07 -18.70 17.88
N TRP A 188 -22.49 -17.97 18.84
CA TRP A 188 -21.13 -17.43 18.74
C TRP A 188 -20.08 -18.52 18.94
N VAL A 189 -20.30 -19.42 19.89
CA VAL A 189 -19.42 -20.56 20.17
C VAL A 189 -19.38 -21.50 18.96
N SER A 190 -20.53 -21.93 18.45
CA SER A 190 -20.63 -22.82 17.29
C SER A 190 -20.02 -22.18 16.03
N TYR A 191 -20.15 -20.87 15.84
CA TYR A 191 -19.46 -20.18 14.75
C TYR A 191 -17.94 -20.25 14.90
N TYR A 192 -17.43 -20.02 16.11
CA TYR A 192 -15.99 -20.07 16.37
C TYR A 192 -15.39 -21.47 16.21
N GLU A 193 -16.13 -22.52 16.59
CA GLU A 193 -15.71 -23.92 16.39
C GLU A 193 -15.50 -24.28 14.91
N GLY A 194 -16.20 -23.58 14.00
CA GLY A 194 -16.02 -23.73 12.56
C GLY A 194 -14.79 -23.02 11.98
N ILE A 195 -14.16 -22.12 12.74
CA ILE A 195 -13.03 -21.31 12.27
C ILE A 195 -11.71 -22.05 12.51
N LYS A 196 -10.91 -22.17 11.44
CA LYS A 196 -9.57 -22.75 11.54
C LYS A 196 -8.55 -21.68 11.87
N LEU A 197 -7.85 -21.86 12.98
CA LEU A 197 -6.72 -21.02 13.34
C LEU A 197 -5.53 -21.29 12.42
N ASN A 198 -4.93 -20.22 11.87
CA ASN A 198 -3.66 -20.32 11.17
C ASN A 198 -2.55 -20.80 12.15
N PRO A 199 -1.93 -21.98 11.94
CA PRO A 199 -0.94 -22.52 12.87
C PRO A 199 0.33 -21.67 12.97
N LEU A 200 0.64 -20.87 11.93
CA LEU A 200 1.79 -19.98 11.94
C LEU A 200 1.57 -18.74 12.84
N ALA A 201 0.32 -18.38 13.14
CA ALA A 201 -0.01 -17.18 13.89
C ALA A 201 0.49 -17.21 15.36
N LEU A 202 0.61 -18.40 15.94
CA LEU A 202 1.11 -18.59 17.32
C LEU A 202 2.58 -19.04 17.36
N ARG A 203 3.23 -19.23 16.21
CA ARG A 203 4.62 -19.69 16.17
C ARG A 203 5.55 -18.55 16.61
N LYS A 204 6.30 -18.77 17.69
CA LYS A 204 7.37 -17.85 18.10
C LYS A 204 8.36 -17.71 16.93
N PRO A 205 8.83 -16.49 16.62
CA PRO A 205 9.91 -16.33 15.67
C PRO A 205 11.13 -17.14 16.14
N ASP A 206 11.70 -17.95 15.26
CA ASP A 206 12.85 -18.79 15.59
C ASP A 206 14.01 -17.86 16.02
N ALA A 207 14.58 -18.12 17.21
CA ALA A 207 15.60 -17.27 17.83
C ALA A 207 16.90 -17.11 17.01
N ALA A 208 17.04 -17.86 15.91
CA ALA A 208 18.18 -17.82 15.00
C ALA A 208 18.13 -16.69 13.94
N SER A 209 17.16 -15.77 14.03
CA SER A 209 16.95 -14.69 13.05
C SER A 209 17.10 -13.27 13.61
N GLN A 210 17.67 -13.16 14.83
CA GLN A 210 18.08 -11.90 15.46
C GLN A 210 19.58 -11.69 15.32
#